data_AF-A0A357IVV8-F1
#
_entry.id   AF-A0A357IVV8-F1
#
_cell.length_a   1.000
_cell.length_b   1.000
_cell.length_c   1.000
_cell.angle_alpha   90.00
_cell.angle_beta   90.00
_cell.angle_gamma   90.00
#
_symmetry.space_group_name_H-M   'P 1'
#
loop_
_entity.id
_entity.type
_entity.pdbx_description
1 polymer ?
#
loop_
_entity_poly.entity_id
_entity_poly.type
_entity_poly.pdbx_seq_one_letter_code
_entity_poly.pdbx_strand_id
1 'polypeptide(L)'
;MHGAADRIRADIGNLDSRINQAVESITNQNPEWLLEFLRRRRKDHLKWMASVDAAIAAMDAEAFPQLDHTKCNMGLWIYKAVVSSDSQRQVHDSMEEPHRRLHATASEIADMVSRGEGSGIDSKRKDLGAVYEEIADRFDEYERYLEDAVLNDLRK
;
A
#
# COMPACT_ATOMS: atom_id res chain seq x y z
N MET A 1 12.73 53.59 1.63
CA MET A 1 13.13 52.41 2.44
C MET A 1 12.15 51.23 2.40
N HIS A 2 11.05 51.26 1.62
CA HIS A 2 10.06 50.16 1.60
C HIS A 2 10.45 48.92 0.77
N GLY A 3 11.22 49.06 -0.32
CA GLY A 3 11.42 47.97 -1.27
C GLY A 3 12.27 46.77 -0.80
N ALA A 4 13.02 46.87 0.30
CA ALA A 4 13.81 45.74 0.80
C ALA A 4 12.94 44.74 1.58
N ALA A 5 12.02 45.25 2.42
CA ALA A 5 11.09 44.41 3.17
C ALA A 5 10.08 43.70 2.25
N ASP A 6 9.62 44.38 1.20
CA ASP A 6 8.69 43.81 0.23
C ASP A 6 9.34 42.69 -0.60
N ARG A 7 10.62 42.83 -0.97
CA ARG A 7 11.39 41.78 -1.65
C ARG A 7 11.61 40.55 -0.76
N ILE A 8 12.00 40.75 0.50
CA ILE A 8 12.17 39.64 1.46
C ILE A 8 10.86 38.87 1.64
N ARG A 9 9.71 39.56 1.71
CA ARG A 9 8.39 38.92 1.82
C ARG A 9 8.07 38.07 0.58
N ALA A 10 8.37 38.58 -0.62
CA ALA A 10 8.15 37.84 -1.87
C ALA A 10 9.06 36.60 -1.97
N ASP A 11 10.33 36.73 -1.58
CA ASP A 11 11.29 35.63 -1.59
C ASP A 11 10.89 34.51 -0.61
N ILE A 12 10.41 34.86 0.58
CA ILE A 12 9.85 33.89 1.54
C ILE A 12 8.65 33.16 0.96
N GLY A 13 7.70 33.88 0.35
CA GLY A 13 6.52 33.25 -0.27
C GLY A 13 6.88 32.27 -1.40
N ASN A 14 7.89 32.59 -2.21
CA ASN A 14 8.38 31.69 -3.24
C ASN A 14 9.07 30.44 -2.65
N LEU A 15 9.83 30.60 -1.57
CA LEU A 15 10.44 29.48 -0.86
C LEU A 15 9.38 28.53 -0.31
N ASP A 16 8.36 29.07 0.34
CA ASP A 16 7.25 28.28 0.89
C ASP A 16 6.52 27.50 -0.20
N SER A 17 6.24 28.14 -1.35
CA SER A 17 5.62 27.46 -2.49
C SER A 17 6.46 26.29 -3.01
N ARG A 18 7.78 26.45 -3.09
CA ARG A 18 8.69 25.38 -3.55
C ARG A 18 8.78 24.23 -2.54
N ILE A 19 8.79 24.56 -1.25
CA ILE A 19 8.76 23.55 -0.18
C ILE A 19 7.46 22.74 -0.28
N ASN A 20 6.31 23.41 -0.42
CA ASN A 20 5.02 22.74 -0.54
C ASN A 20 4.97 21.83 -1.76
N GLN A 21 5.42 22.29 -2.93
CA GLN A 21 5.45 21.47 -4.14
C GLN A 21 6.36 20.24 -3.98
N ALA A 22 7.53 20.39 -3.34
CA ALA A 22 8.43 19.27 -3.07
C ALA A 22 7.79 18.26 -2.11
N VAL A 23 7.14 18.73 -1.04
CA VAL A 23 6.42 17.86 -0.09
C VAL A 23 5.27 17.14 -0.78
N GLU A 24 4.47 17.83 -1.58
CA GLU A 24 3.39 17.20 -2.37
C GLU A 24 3.96 16.09 -3.25
N SER A 25 5.06 16.34 -3.98
CA SER A 25 5.70 15.39 -4.89
C SER A 25 6.17 14.08 -4.24
N ILE A 26 6.35 14.06 -2.91
CA ILE A 26 6.85 12.89 -2.16
C ILE A 26 5.84 12.35 -1.14
N THR A 27 4.61 12.90 -1.11
CA THR A 27 3.56 12.48 -0.18
C THR A 27 2.37 11.88 -0.94
N ASN A 28 1.39 11.36 -0.18
CA ASN A 28 0.13 10.86 -0.73
C ASN A 28 -0.72 11.92 -1.46
N GLN A 29 -0.25 13.17 -1.52
CA GLN A 29 -0.92 14.27 -2.22
C GLN A 29 -0.53 14.37 -3.69
N ASN A 30 0.55 13.72 -4.12
CA ASN A 30 0.91 13.60 -5.54
C ASN A 30 0.37 12.28 -6.12
N PRO A 31 -0.53 12.34 -7.13
CA PRO A 31 -1.16 11.14 -7.67
C PRO A 31 -0.21 10.25 -8.48
N GLU A 32 0.81 10.80 -9.16
CA GLU A 32 1.80 10.02 -9.90
C GLU A 32 2.69 9.18 -8.99
N TRP A 33 3.20 9.80 -7.91
CA TRP A 33 3.99 9.14 -6.87
C TRP A 33 3.17 8.04 -6.21
N LEU A 34 1.92 8.34 -5.85
CA LEU A 34 1.05 7.38 -5.18
C LEU A 34 0.69 6.21 -6.10
N LEU A 35 0.46 6.46 -7.39
CA LEU A 35 0.21 5.42 -8.38
C LEU A 35 1.40 4.44 -8.49
N GLU A 36 2.63 4.97 -8.61
CA GLU A 36 3.84 4.14 -8.63
C GLU A 36 4.04 3.39 -7.31
N PHE A 37 3.76 4.03 -6.18
CA PHE A 37 3.82 3.41 -4.86
C PHE A 37 2.86 2.21 -4.78
N LEU A 38 1.59 2.37 -5.15
CA LEU A 38 0.58 1.32 -5.09
C LEU A 38 0.94 0.13 -5.99
N ARG A 39 1.41 0.38 -7.22
CA ARG A 39 1.89 -0.66 -8.14
C ARG A 39 3.04 -1.48 -7.55
N ARG A 40 3.97 -0.81 -6.86
CA ARG A 40 5.06 -1.50 -6.14
C ARG A 40 4.54 -2.34 -4.99
N ARG A 41 3.59 -1.84 -4.20
CA ARG A 41 2.99 -2.60 -3.09
C ARG A 41 2.21 -3.81 -3.57
N ARG A 42 1.46 -3.71 -4.66
CA ARG A 42 0.82 -4.85 -5.32
C ARG A 42 1.85 -5.90 -5.74
N LYS A 43 2.95 -5.49 -6.39
CA LYS A 43 4.04 -6.40 -6.78
C LYS A 43 4.72 -7.05 -5.57
N ASP A 44 4.90 -6.33 -4.47
CA ASP A 44 5.45 -6.89 -3.24
C ASP A 44 4.55 -8.00 -2.67
N HIS A 45 3.22 -7.82 -2.71
CA HIS A 45 2.28 -8.86 -2.25
C HIS A 45 2.24 -10.08 -3.17
N LEU A 46 2.38 -9.92 -4.48
CA LEU A 46 2.52 -11.06 -5.40
C LEU A 46 3.77 -11.90 -5.08
N LYS A 47 4.89 -11.24 -4.78
CA LYS A 47 6.11 -11.93 -4.35
C LYS A 47 5.92 -12.60 -2.99
N TRP A 48 5.26 -11.92 -2.06
CA TRP A 48 4.94 -12.47 -0.75
C TRP A 48 4.06 -13.72 -0.86
N MET A 49 3.03 -13.72 -1.72
CA MET A 49 2.19 -14.89 -2.00
C MET A 49 3.02 -16.05 -2.56
N ALA A 50 3.95 -15.77 -3.48
CA ALA A 50 4.85 -16.79 -4.00
C ALA A 50 5.80 -17.36 -2.92
N SER A 51 6.23 -16.55 -1.95
CA SER A 51 7.00 -17.02 -0.80
C SER A 51 6.18 -17.90 0.14
N VAL A 52 4.90 -17.56 0.37
CA VAL A 52 3.96 -18.44 1.10
C VAL A 52 3.81 -19.78 0.38
N ASP A 53 3.62 -19.77 -0.94
CA ASP A 53 3.53 -21.00 -1.74
C ASP A 53 4.78 -21.87 -1.64
N ALA A 54 5.96 -21.25 -1.70
CA ALA A 54 7.23 -21.96 -1.55
C ALA A 54 7.39 -22.59 -0.16
N ALA A 55 7.01 -21.88 0.91
CA ALA A 55 7.06 -22.38 2.28
C ALA A 55 6.10 -23.55 2.52
N ILE A 56 4.87 -23.46 1.98
CA ILE A 56 3.90 -24.55 1.99
C ILE A 56 4.46 -25.77 1.26
N ALA A 57 5.00 -25.60 0.06
CA ALA A 57 5.54 -26.70 -0.74
C ALA A 57 6.74 -27.39 -0.07
N ALA A 58 7.55 -26.62 0.67
CA ALA A 58 8.66 -27.14 1.45
C ALA A 58 8.23 -27.78 2.79
N MET A 59 6.97 -27.60 3.21
CA MET A 59 6.50 -27.91 4.56
C MET A 59 7.41 -27.33 5.64
N ASP A 60 7.88 -26.09 5.43
CA ASP A 60 8.81 -25.39 6.30
C ASP A 60 8.15 -24.12 6.87
N ALA A 61 7.80 -24.15 8.16
CA ALA A 61 7.17 -23.04 8.84
C ALA A 61 8.11 -21.82 9.01
N GLU A 62 9.43 -22.06 9.10
CA GLU A 62 10.42 -20.99 9.25
C GLU A 62 10.70 -20.26 7.93
N ALA A 63 10.31 -20.87 6.80
CA ALA A 63 10.43 -20.26 5.47
C ALA A 63 9.30 -19.27 5.13
N PHE A 64 8.28 -19.13 5.99
CA PHE A 64 7.21 -18.17 5.75
C PHE A 64 7.74 -16.72 5.75
N PRO A 65 7.20 -15.86 4.85
CA PRO A 65 7.55 -14.45 4.84
C PRO A 65 6.97 -13.72 6.07
N GLN A 66 7.22 -12.40 6.19
CA GLN A 66 6.66 -11.59 7.28
C GLN A 66 5.12 -11.74 7.36
N LEU A 67 4.63 -12.29 8.48
CA LEU A 67 3.22 -12.55 8.73
C LEU A 67 2.51 -11.39 9.45
N ASP A 68 3.24 -10.48 10.10
CA ASP A 68 2.65 -9.31 10.71
C ASP A 68 2.31 -8.25 9.64
N HIS A 69 1.01 -8.08 9.39
CA HIS A 69 0.48 -7.10 8.46
C HIS A 69 1.02 -5.68 8.70
N THR A 70 1.27 -5.26 9.95
CA THR A 70 1.73 -3.90 10.26
C THR A 70 3.19 -3.64 9.88
N LYS A 71 3.95 -4.69 9.60
CA LYS A 71 5.39 -4.62 9.32
C LYS A 71 5.73 -4.62 7.83
N CYS A 72 4.79 -5.00 6.95
CA CYS A 72 5.01 -4.92 5.52
C CYS A 72 4.96 -3.45 5.05
N ASN A 73 5.56 -3.14 3.90
CA ASN A 73 5.60 -1.76 3.40
C ASN A 73 4.21 -1.16 3.18
N MET A 74 3.21 -1.98 2.86
CA MET A 74 1.83 -1.51 2.71
C MET A 74 1.17 -1.28 4.07
N GLY A 75 1.34 -2.18 5.03
CA GLY A 75 0.83 -1.96 6.39
C GLY A 75 1.43 -0.73 7.03
N LEU A 76 2.75 -0.54 6.91
CA LEU A 76 3.40 0.69 7.37
C LEU A 76 2.78 1.93 6.74
N TRP A 77 2.40 1.87 5.46
CA TRP A 77 1.71 2.96 4.79
C TRP A 77 0.28 3.12 5.29
N ILE A 78 -0.54 2.08 5.35
CA ILE A 78 -1.92 2.12 5.87
C ILE A 78 -1.97 2.81 7.25
N TYR A 79 -1.04 2.46 8.15
CA TYR A 79 -1.05 2.99 9.52
C TYR A 79 -0.39 4.36 9.69
N LYS A 80 0.48 4.79 8.77
CA LYS A 80 1.28 6.03 8.92
C LYS A 80 0.99 7.09 7.87
N ALA A 81 0.28 6.75 6.81
CA ALA A 81 -0.07 7.64 5.74
C ALA A 81 -0.98 8.76 6.27
N VAL A 82 -0.60 10.00 5.95
CA VAL A 82 -1.53 11.12 6.02
C VAL A 82 -2.23 11.21 4.66
N VAL A 83 -3.53 10.94 4.66
CA VAL A 83 -4.41 11.08 3.50
C VAL A 83 -5.31 12.26 3.77
N SER A 84 -5.29 13.29 2.92
CA SER A 84 -6.04 14.53 3.15
C SER A 84 -7.38 14.58 2.43
N SER A 85 -7.49 13.89 1.28
CA SER A 85 -8.73 13.83 0.49
C SER A 85 -9.68 12.77 1.04
N ASP A 86 -10.97 13.11 1.20
CA ASP A 86 -12.00 12.17 1.67
C ASP A 86 -12.22 11.01 0.69
N SER A 87 -12.16 11.28 -0.62
CA SER A 87 -12.31 10.23 -1.64
C SER A 87 -11.13 9.26 -1.61
N GLN A 88 -9.91 9.77 -1.39
CA GLN A 88 -8.72 8.93 -1.19
C GLN A 88 -8.80 8.14 0.11
N ARG A 89 -9.28 8.77 1.19
CA ARG A 89 -9.41 8.15 2.52
C ARG A 89 -10.34 6.94 2.48
N GLN A 90 -11.47 7.05 1.79
CA GLN A 90 -12.42 5.94 1.67
C GLN A 90 -11.76 4.69 1.08
N VAL A 91 -11.03 4.83 -0.02
CA VAL A 91 -10.35 3.70 -0.68
C VAL A 91 -9.18 3.20 0.17
N HIS A 92 -8.39 4.11 0.73
CA HIS A 92 -7.28 3.81 1.64
C HIS A 92 -7.71 2.96 2.84
N ASP A 93 -8.71 3.42 3.59
CA ASP A 93 -9.18 2.77 4.81
C ASP A 93 -9.83 1.42 4.50
N SER A 94 -10.45 1.30 3.32
CA SER A 94 -11.07 0.04 2.90
C SER A 94 -10.05 -1.11 2.80
N MET A 95 -8.77 -0.82 2.55
CA MET A 95 -7.72 -1.84 2.33
C MET A 95 -7.25 -2.53 3.62
N GLU A 96 -7.45 -1.91 4.78
CA GLU A 96 -6.91 -2.42 6.06
C GLU A 96 -7.43 -3.83 6.39
N GLU A 97 -8.75 -4.01 6.36
CA GLU A 97 -9.37 -5.26 6.78
C GLU A 97 -9.01 -6.46 5.88
N PRO A 98 -9.10 -6.40 4.55
CA PRO A 98 -8.68 -7.53 3.72
C PRO A 98 -7.16 -7.78 3.81
N HIS A 99 -6.34 -6.74 3.99
CA HIS A 99 -4.91 -6.89 4.24
C HIS A 99 -4.61 -7.62 5.56
N ARG A 100 -5.31 -7.28 6.64
CA ARG A 100 -5.24 -7.99 7.93
C ARG A 100 -5.63 -9.46 7.78
N ARG A 101 -6.72 -9.74 7.05
CA ARG A 101 -7.20 -11.10 6.76
C ARG A 101 -6.21 -11.92 5.93
N LEU A 102 -5.51 -11.30 4.97
CA LEU A 102 -4.51 -11.98 4.14
C LEU A 102 -3.39 -12.53 5.02
N HIS A 103 -2.81 -11.65 5.84
CA HIS A 103 -1.73 -11.99 6.75
C HIS A 103 -2.16 -12.99 7.84
N ALA A 104 -3.36 -12.82 8.40
CA ALA A 104 -3.91 -13.77 9.38
C ALA A 104 -4.07 -15.17 8.76
N THR A 105 -4.62 -15.27 7.54
CA THR A 105 -4.77 -16.54 6.84
C THR A 105 -3.42 -17.22 6.60
N ALA A 106 -2.38 -16.49 6.19
CA ALA A 106 -1.05 -17.07 6.04
C ALA A 106 -0.43 -17.51 7.36
N SER A 107 -0.73 -16.81 8.46
CA SER A 107 -0.31 -17.23 9.81
C SER A 107 -0.98 -18.54 10.22
N GLU A 108 -2.27 -18.72 9.93
CA GLU A 108 -2.95 -19.99 10.17
C GLU A 108 -2.32 -21.13 9.37
N ILE A 109 -1.95 -20.89 8.10
CA ILE A 109 -1.27 -21.90 7.29
C ILE A 109 0.11 -22.23 7.87
N ALA A 110 0.89 -21.24 8.29
CA ALA A 110 2.18 -21.46 8.94
C ALA A 110 2.06 -22.32 10.20
N ASP A 111 1.03 -22.07 11.02
CA ASP A 111 0.72 -22.89 12.19
C ASP A 111 0.40 -24.34 11.80
N MET A 112 -0.40 -24.56 10.75
CA MET A 112 -0.70 -25.91 10.24
C MET A 112 0.56 -26.63 9.76
N VAL A 113 1.43 -25.94 9.01
CA VAL A 113 2.72 -26.47 8.54
C VAL A 113 3.60 -26.85 9.74
N SER A 114 3.69 -26.00 10.76
CA SER A 114 4.49 -26.26 11.97
C SER A 114 4.05 -27.51 12.75
N ARG A 115 2.75 -27.85 12.68
CA ARG A 115 2.17 -29.03 13.33
C ARG A 115 2.24 -30.29 12.45
N GLY A 116 2.69 -30.16 11.20
CA GLY A 116 2.67 -31.24 10.21
C GLY A 116 1.26 -31.59 9.73
N GLU A 117 0.28 -30.70 9.91
CA GLU A 117 -1.12 -30.90 9.54
C GLU A 117 -1.33 -30.53 8.07
N GLY A 118 -0.97 -31.44 7.16
CA GLY A 118 -1.16 -31.22 5.71
C GLY A 118 -2.64 -31.13 5.29
N SER A 119 -3.55 -31.74 6.04
CA SER A 119 -4.98 -31.73 5.73
C SER A 119 -5.58 -30.33 5.91
N GLY A 120 -6.09 -29.74 4.84
CA GLY A 120 -6.77 -28.44 4.87
C GLY A 120 -5.91 -27.24 4.45
N ILE A 121 -4.58 -27.42 4.29
CA ILE A 121 -3.69 -26.38 3.78
C ILE A 121 -4.16 -25.90 2.40
N ASP A 122 -4.52 -26.81 1.50
CA ASP A 122 -5.03 -26.45 0.16
C ASP A 122 -6.31 -25.59 0.22
N SER A 123 -7.19 -25.86 1.19
CA SER A 123 -8.41 -25.07 1.37
C SER A 123 -8.07 -23.67 1.87
N LYS A 124 -7.24 -23.59 2.92
CA LYS A 124 -6.80 -22.30 3.47
C LYS A 124 -5.99 -21.49 2.47
N ARG A 125 -5.24 -22.15 1.60
CA ARG A 125 -4.51 -21.49 0.52
C ARG A 125 -5.44 -20.91 -0.55
N LYS A 126 -6.57 -21.57 -0.85
CA LYS A 126 -7.61 -20.99 -1.70
C LYS A 126 -8.24 -19.76 -1.05
N ASP A 127 -8.53 -19.83 0.26
CA ASP A 127 -9.06 -18.69 1.02
C ASP A 127 -8.07 -17.51 0.97
N LEU A 128 -6.77 -17.77 1.16
CA LEU A 128 -5.71 -16.76 1.03
C LEU A 128 -5.74 -16.09 -0.35
N GLY A 129 -5.92 -16.87 -1.41
CA GLY A 129 -6.06 -16.36 -2.78
C GLY A 129 -7.29 -15.48 -2.94
N ALA A 130 -8.44 -15.90 -2.42
CA ALA A 130 -9.67 -15.11 -2.47
C ALA A 130 -9.52 -13.77 -1.74
N VAL A 131 -8.86 -13.75 -0.57
CA VAL A 131 -8.58 -12.51 0.16
C VAL A 131 -7.62 -11.61 -0.63
N TYR A 132 -6.63 -12.19 -1.32
CA TYR A 132 -5.74 -11.41 -2.19
C TYR A 132 -6.51 -10.74 -3.34
N GLU A 133 -7.48 -11.42 -3.97
CA GLU A 133 -8.32 -10.82 -5.00
C GLU A 133 -9.13 -9.63 -4.45
N GLU A 134 -9.66 -9.71 -3.21
CA GLU A 134 -10.34 -8.57 -2.58
C GLU A 134 -9.43 -7.34 -2.43
N ILE A 135 -8.14 -7.54 -2.19
CA ILE A 135 -7.13 -6.47 -2.12
C ILE A 135 -6.78 -5.99 -3.53
N ALA A 136 -6.67 -6.90 -4.50
CA ALA A 136 -6.39 -6.57 -5.89
C ALA A 136 -7.48 -5.67 -6.47
N ASP A 137 -8.75 -5.96 -6.22
CA ASP A 137 -9.88 -5.12 -6.66
C ASP A 137 -9.78 -3.68 -6.13
N ARG A 138 -9.40 -3.51 -4.86
CA ARG A 138 -9.21 -2.20 -4.23
C ARG A 138 -8.03 -1.44 -4.80
N PHE A 139 -6.94 -2.14 -5.13
CA PHE A 139 -5.84 -1.52 -5.86
C PHE A 139 -6.29 -1.04 -7.23
N ASP A 140 -7.09 -1.80 -7.97
CA ASP A 140 -7.59 -1.37 -9.28
C ASP A 140 -8.51 -0.15 -9.19
N GLU A 141 -9.36 -0.10 -8.17
CA GLU A 141 -10.19 1.07 -7.87
C GLU A 141 -9.32 2.30 -7.59
N TYR A 142 -8.29 2.16 -6.75
CA TYR A 142 -7.44 3.29 -6.39
C TYR A 142 -6.55 3.74 -7.56
N GLU A 143 -5.93 2.79 -8.29
CA GLU A 143 -5.12 3.10 -9.46
C GLU A 143 -5.95 3.86 -10.50
N ARG A 144 -7.19 3.42 -10.79
CA ARG A 144 -8.09 4.11 -11.73
C ARG A 144 -8.42 5.53 -11.27
N TYR A 145 -8.73 5.72 -9.99
CA TYR A 145 -9.00 7.04 -9.42
C TYR A 145 -7.80 7.99 -9.61
N LEU A 146 -6.57 7.50 -9.40
CA LEU A 146 -5.35 8.30 -9.55
C LEU A 146 -5.02 8.58 -11.01
N GLU A 147 -5.20 7.60 -11.90
CA GLU A 147 -5.01 7.78 -13.35
C GLU A 147 -5.96 8.85 -13.90
N ASP A 148 -7.23 8.82 -13.49
CA ASP A 148 -8.20 9.86 -13.87
C ASP A 148 -7.77 11.24 -13.35
N ALA A 149 -7.24 11.32 -12.12
CA ALA A 149 -6.73 12.57 -11.57
C ALA A 149 -5.55 13.13 -12.39
N VAL A 150 -4.57 12.28 -12.73
CA VAL A 150 -3.41 12.66 -13.55
C VAL A 150 -3.83 13.09 -14.95
N LEU A 151 -4.71 12.33 -15.61
CA LEU A 151 -5.18 12.66 -16.96
C LEU A 151 -5.97 13.96 -16.99
N ASN A 152 -6.76 14.24 -15.95
CA ASN A 152 -7.49 15.50 -15.83
C ASN A 152 -6.56 16.69 -15.60
N ASP A 153 -5.44 16.51 -14.90
CA ASP A 153 -4.44 17.57 -14.72
C ASP A 153 -3.69 17.89 -16.02
N LEU A 154 -3.26 16.87 -16.77
CA LEU A 154 -2.60 17.02 -18.07
C LEU A 154 -3.45 17.71 -19.15
N ARG A 155 -4.78 17.77 -18.95
CA ARG A 155 -5.73 18.40 -19.87
C ARG A 155 -6.04 19.87 -19.53
N LYS A 156 -5.61 20.36 -18.38
CA LYS A 156 -5.76 21.77 -17.96
C LYS A 156 -4.64 22.63 -18.55
#